data_AF-A0A354XP73-F1
#
_entry.id   AF-A0A354XP73-F1
#
_cell.length_a   1.000
_cell.length_b   1.000
_cell.length_c   1.000
_cell.angle_alpha   90.00
_cell.angle_beta   90.00
_cell.angle_gamma   90.00
#
_symmetry.space_group_name_H-M   'P 1'
#
loop_
_entity.id
_entity.type
_entity.pdbx_description
1 polymer ?
#
loop_
_entity_poly.entity_id
_entity_poly.type
_entity_poly.pdbx_seq_one_letter_code
_entity_poly.pdbx_strand_id
1 'polypeptide(L)'
;MAITDNPKLEYESGQSFNDWEHMSDTGDGMVYEATFAPWSGRAGFDAEVRPWGLATGGAIRAGTGNDNVTVAALTAYMPTAPGAQPDGLVNVAGADVAIQRATTATHMITSITVDESGALAAVAGTEGSTFTEQRGSAGGPPFIPVDSIEIGQVRVSSDVAAPVSDTQIYQVVGLHQERYDAPVWESDPTVGEVHFATELPKIHTGNVAKKVSVRGYTPIFAELPRASAWVPAETSHSVNSTEIYNGTLGSVSRSLGQASFTYYGEGNANDPLVRLKNQRLWFRWYQDRNRSPHSLTLGILGIGRTYPAGDHVNIACTVSAEQETADFE
;
A
#
# COMPACT_ATOMS: atom_id res chain seq x y z
N MET A 1 37.31 1.26 20.49
CA MET A 1 36.65 2.57 20.68
C MET A 1 36.07 2.94 19.33
N ALA A 2 34.74 2.99 19.21
CA ALA A 2 34.11 3.44 17.98
C ALA A 2 34.16 4.98 17.98
N ILE A 3 34.93 5.56 17.07
CA ILE A 3 35.04 7.01 16.90
C ILE A 3 34.39 7.35 15.56
N THR A 4 33.51 8.36 15.59
CA THR A 4 32.84 8.88 14.41
C THR A 4 33.72 9.97 13.79
N ASP A 5 34.77 9.58 13.07
CA ASP A 5 35.78 10.51 12.52
C ASP A 5 35.42 11.07 11.14
N ASN A 6 34.50 10.42 10.42
CA ASN A 6 34.15 10.76 9.04
C ASN A 6 32.64 10.65 8.75
N PRO A 7 31.77 11.27 9.59
CA PRO A 7 30.34 11.15 9.40
C PRO A 7 29.86 11.91 8.16
N LYS A 8 28.69 11.50 7.65
CA LYS A 8 27.98 12.21 6.58
C LYS A 8 26.50 12.25 6.92
N LEU A 9 25.89 13.43 6.78
CA LEU A 9 24.44 13.61 6.85
C LEU A 9 23.94 14.09 5.49
N GLU A 10 22.88 13.47 5.01
CA GLU A 10 22.20 13.82 3.78
C GLU A 10 20.72 14.10 4.06
N TYR A 11 20.08 14.89 3.20
CA TYR A 11 18.65 15.16 3.24
C TYR A 11 18.03 14.92 1.87
N GLU A 12 16.72 14.66 1.86
CA GLU A 12 15.93 14.61 0.64
C GLU A 12 15.90 16.00 -0.03
N SER A 13 16.63 16.12 -1.13
CA SER A 13 16.78 17.37 -1.89
C SER A 13 15.94 17.39 -3.17
N GLY A 14 15.52 16.22 -3.64
CA GLY A 14 14.73 16.04 -4.85
C GLY A 14 14.07 14.67 -4.87
N GLN A 15 13.38 14.36 -5.97
CA GLN A 15 12.56 13.17 -6.12
C GLN A 15 12.79 12.58 -7.51
N SER A 16 12.90 11.24 -7.59
CA SER A 16 12.90 10.50 -8.86
C SER A 16 11.60 9.71 -8.98
N PHE A 17 10.88 9.87 -10.09
CA PHE A 17 9.62 9.17 -10.31
C PHE A 17 9.85 7.70 -10.66
N ASN A 18 9.06 6.83 -10.06
CA ASN A 18 8.92 5.42 -10.41
C ASN A 18 7.48 5.21 -10.84
N ASP A 19 7.30 4.74 -12.08
CA ASP A 19 5.98 4.44 -12.63
C ASP A 19 5.38 3.19 -11.97
N TRP A 20 4.14 2.87 -12.33
CA TRP A 20 3.44 1.70 -11.81
C TRP A 20 4.26 0.42 -11.94
N GLU A 21 4.45 -0.26 -10.82
CA GLU A 21 4.86 -1.66 -10.76
C GLU A 21 3.83 -2.49 -10.01
N HIS A 22 3.90 -3.82 -10.18
CA HIS A 22 3.21 -4.76 -9.30
C HIS A 22 4.17 -5.14 -8.17
N MET A 23 3.72 -4.97 -6.94
CA MET A 23 4.46 -5.36 -5.74
C MET A 23 4.52 -6.88 -5.61
N SER A 24 5.59 -7.38 -5.00
CA SER A 24 5.78 -8.81 -4.77
C SER A 24 5.21 -9.21 -3.42
N ASP A 25 4.45 -10.31 -3.36
CA ASP A 25 4.01 -10.91 -2.10
C ASP A 25 5.21 -11.57 -1.41
N THR A 26 5.40 -11.28 -0.13
CA THR A 26 6.45 -11.92 0.69
C THR A 26 6.13 -13.38 1.05
N GLY A 27 4.92 -13.84 0.71
CA GLY A 27 4.45 -15.23 0.76
C GLY A 27 3.25 -15.46 1.67
N ASP A 28 2.92 -14.47 2.51
CA ASP A 28 1.80 -14.52 3.46
C ASP A 28 0.50 -13.91 2.93
N GLY A 29 0.54 -13.24 1.76
CA GLY A 29 -0.60 -12.52 1.18
C GLY A 29 -1.04 -11.31 1.99
N MET A 30 -0.22 -10.84 2.94
CA MET A 30 -0.46 -9.67 3.79
C MET A 30 0.59 -8.59 3.56
N VAL A 31 1.84 -8.97 3.33
CA VAL A 31 2.94 -8.02 3.10
C VAL A 31 3.38 -8.08 1.65
N TYR A 32 3.36 -6.92 1.02
CA TYR A 32 3.78 -6.72 -0.36
C TYR A 32 4.95 -5.72 -0.40
N GLU A 33 5.99 -6.03 -1.16
CA GLU A 33 7.20 -5.22 -1.31
C GLU A 33 7.32 -4.60 -2.71
N ALA A 34 7.71 -3.32 -2.75
CA ALA A 34 8.09 -2.61 -3.96
C ALA A 34 9.57 -2.88 -4.30
N THR A 35 9.94 -2.73 -5.58
CA THR A 35 11.36 -2.80 -5.99
C THR A 35 12.12 -1.52 -5.68
N PHE A 36 11.42 -0.44 -5.32
CA PHE A 36 12.00 0.85 -4.98
C PHE A 36 11.65 1.28 -3.55
N ALA A 37 12.67 1.67 -2.80
CA ALA A 37 12.57 2.21 -1.45
C ALA A 37 13.80 3.10 -1.15
N PRO A 38 13.71 4.01 -0.17
CA PRO A 38 12.49 4.44 0.52
C PRO A 38 11.59 5.28 -0.42
N TRP A 39 10.30 5.38 -0.11
CA TRP A 39 9.36 6.28 -0.78
C TRP A 39 9.46 7.69 -0.20
N SER A 40 9.44 8.71 -1.06
CA SER A 40 9.45 10.12 -0.64
C SER A 40 8.31 10.39 0.35
N GLY A 41 8.66 11.01 1.49
CA GLY A 41 7.67 11.46 2.44
C GLY A 41 7.24 12.91 2.22
N ARG A 42 7.74 13.56 1.17
CA ARG A 42 7.48 14.98 0.89
C ARG A 42 6.09 15.17 0.32
N ALA A 43 5.35 16.12 0.89
CA ALA A 43 3.99 16.41 0.47
C ALA A 43 3.88 16.64 -1.04
N GLY A 44 2.99 15.90 -1.70
CA GLY A 44 2.78 15.93 -3.14
C GLY A 44 3.65 14.97 -3.94
N PHE A 45 4.50 14.19 -3.27
CA PHE A 45 5.30 13.10 -3.83
C PHE A 45 5.06 11.76 -3.14
N ASP A 46 3.96 11.67 -2.40
CA ASP A 46 3.54 10.47 -1.69
C ASP A 46 3.32 9.31 -2.65
N ALA A 47 3.69 8.10 -2.23
CA ALA A 47 3.44 6.90 -3.02
C ALA A 47 1.93 6.63 -3.13
N GLU A 48 1.50 6.20 -4.32
CA GLU A 48 0.14 5.76 -4.57
C GLU A 48 0.10 4.25 -4.63
N VAL A 49 -0.55 3.64 -3.64
CA VAL A 49 -0.84 2.21 -3.61
C VAL A 49 -2.25 1.97 -4.16
N ARG A 50 -2.37 1.03 -5.10
CA ARG A 50 -3.62 0.63 -5.77
C ARG A 50 -3.68 -0.89 -5.88
N PRO A 51 -4.29 -1.58 -4.91
CA PRO A 51 -4.72 -2.96 -5.08
C PRO A 51 -5.70 -3.04 -6.25
N TRP A 52 -5.56 -4.06 -7.08
CA TRP A 52 -6.52 -4.28 -8.16
C TRP A 52 -7.90 -4.55 -7.57
N GLY A 53 -8.95 -3.95 -8.13
CA GLY A 53 -10.31 -4.17 -7.67
C GLY A 53 -11.30 -3.09 -8.06
N LEU A 54 -12.58 -3.37 -7.79
CA LEU A 54 -13.70 -2.49 -8.05
C LEU A 54 -13.59 -1.19 -7.22
N ALA A 55 -13.69 -0.05 -7.90
CA ALA A 55 -13.67 1.28 -7.30
C ALA A 55 -15.09 1.82 -7.09
N THR A 56 -15.92 1.87 -8.14
CA THR A 56 -17.30 2.34 -8.07
C THR A 56 -18.23 1.58 -9.01
N GLY A 57 -19.54 1.60 -8.75
CA GLY A 57 -20.54 1.01 -9.64
C GLY A 57 -20.57 -0.53 -9.59
N GLY A 58 -20.81 -1.16 -10.74
CA GLY A 58 -20.67 -2.61 -10.90
C GLY A 58 -21.77 -3.44 -10.25
N ALA A 59 -22.94 -2.84 -9.98
CA ALA A 59 -24.10 -3.57 -9.49
C ALA A 59 -24.54 -4.61 -10.54
N ILE A 60 -24.68 -5.86 -10.12
CA ILE A 60 -25.15 -6.97 -10.93
C ILE A 60 -26.62 -7.22 -10.59
N ARG A 61 -27.45 -7.36 -11.62
CA ARG A 61 -28.88 -7.68 -11.50
C ARG A 61 -29.27 -8.79 -12.46
N ALA A 62 -30.40 -9.44 -12.17
CA ALA A 62 -31.05 -10.34 -13.11
C ALA A 62 -31.19 -9.67 -14.48
N GLY A 63 -30.75 -10.36 -15.53
CA GLY A 63 -30.95 -9.92 -16.90
C GLY A 63 -32.39 -10.12 -17.38
N THR A 64 -32.71 -9.60 -18.56
CA THR A 64 -34.05 -9.75 -19.16
C THR A 64 -34.24 -11.06 -19.93
N GLY A 65 -33.18 -11.85 -20.10
CA GLY A 65 -33.17 -13.09 -20.88
C GLY A 65 -32.91 -14.31 -20.01
N ASN A 66 -32.78 -15.46 -20.67
CA ASN A 66 -32.25 -16.65 -20.01
C ASN A 66 -30.74 -16.50 -19.85
N ASP A 67 -30.23 -17.03 -18.74
CA ASP A 67 -28.80 -17.31 -18.57
C ASP A 67 -27.92 -16.06 -18.73
N ASN A 68 -28.43 -14.89 -18.33
CA ASN A 68 -27.67 -13.65 -18.33
C ASN A 68 -27.94 -12.80 -17.08
N VAL A 69 -26.98 -11.96 -16.76
CA VAL A 69 -27.09 -10.87 -15.79
C VAL A 69 -26.76 -9.55 -16.46
N THR A 70 -27.35 -8.46 -15.97
CA THR A 70 -27.00 -7.11 -16.40
C THR A 70 -26.07 -6.50 -15.37
N VAL A 71 -24.92 -5.99 -15.82
CA VAL A 71 -23.94 -5.30 -14.98
C VAL A 71 -23.99 -3.81 -15.28
N ALA A 72 -24.17 -3.00 -14.24
CA ALA A 72 -24.08 -1.55 -14.37
C ALA A 72 -22.65 -1.11 -14.70
N ALA A 73 -22.51 0.04 -15.37
CA ALA A 73 -21.20 0.65 -15.61
C ALA A 73 -20.42 0.82 -14.29
N LEU A 74 -19.11 0.68 -14.39
CA LEU A 74 -18.24 0.63 -13.22
C LEU A 74 -16.89 1.27 -13.51
N THR A 75 -16.15 1.52 -12.42
CA THR A 75 -14.73 1.80 -12.49
C THR A 75 -13.95 0.82 -11.63
N ALA A 76 -12.75 0.46 -12.06
CA ALA A 76 -11.87 -0.45 -11.37
C ALA A 76 -10.45 0.10 -11.37
N TYR A 77 -9.72 -0.03 -10.25
CA TYR A 77 -8.29 0.17 -10.29
C TYR A 77 -7.65 -1.09 -10.84
N MET A 78 -7.01 -0.96 -11.99
CA MET A 78 -6.20 -2.00 -12.64
C MET A 78 -4.99 -1.30 -13.28
N PRO A 79 -4.07 -0.71 -12.49
CA PRO A 79 -2.90 -0.05 -13.04
C PRO A 79 -2.16 -0.97 -14.01
N THR A 80 -1.60 -0.37 -15.06
CA THR A 80 -0.94 -1.05 -16.21
C THR A 80 -1.86 -1.90 -17.11
N ALA A 81 -3.14 -2.08 -16.79
CA ALA A 81 -4.08 -2.71 -17.71
C ALA A 81 -4.34 -1.82 -18.94
N PRO A 82 -4.56 -2.41 -20.13
CA PRO A 82 -5.13 -1.72 -21.28
C PRO A 82 -6.30 -0.79 -20.91
N GLY A 83 -6.21 0.48 -21.33
CA GLY A 83 -7.24 1.47 -21.06
C GLY A 83 -7.23 2.09 -19.66
N ALA A 84 -6.29 1.70 -18.79
CA ALA A 84 -6.08 2.37 -17.51
C ALA A 84 -5.65 3.83 -17.72
N GLN A 85 -6.28 4.73 -16.98
CA GLN A 85 -5.91 6.14 -16.89
C GLN A 85 -4.59 6.31 -16.13
N PRO A 86 -3.97 7.51 -16.14
CA PRO A 86 -2.71 7.73 -15.42
C PRO A 86 -2.77 7.36 -13.93
N ASP A 87 -3.92 7.50 -13.27
CA ASP A 87 -4.14 7.11 -11.87
C ASP A 87 -4.40 5.60 -11.67
N GLY A 88 -4.36 4.81 -12.74
CA GLY A 88 -4.60 3.38 -12.75
C GLY A 88 -6.08 2.98 -12.86
N LEU A 89 -7.00 3.94 -13.06
CA LEU A 89 -8.43 3.67 -13.13
C LEU A 89 -8.86 3.25 -14.55
N VAL A 90 -9.64 2.18 -14.66
CA VAL A 90 -10.29 1.71 -15.88
C VAL A 90 -11.78 2.03 -15.80
N ASN A 91 -12.34 2.60 -16.88
CA ASN A 91 -13.78 2.81 -17.01
C ASN A 91 -14.38 1.67 -17.84
N VAL A 92 -15.35 0.96 -17.27
CA VAL A 92 -15.97 -0.20 -17.91
C VAL A 92 -17.44 0.09 -18.16
N ALA A 93 -17.86 -0.02 -19.42
CA ALA A 93 -19.25 0.16 -19.80
C ALA A 93 -20.12 -0.96 -19.23
N GLY A 94 -21.35 -0.63 -18.83
CA GLY A 94 -22.33 -1.63 -18.43
C GLY A 94 -22.77 -2.48 -19.62
N ALA A 95 -23.00 -3.77 -19.37
CA ALA A 95 -23.41 -4.72 -20.40
C ALA A 95 -24.15 -5.91 -19.78
N ASP A 96 -24.82 -6.68 -20.64
CA ASP A 96 -25.29 -8.01 -20.28
C ASP A 96 -24.14 -9.00 -20.39
N VAL A 97 -23.99 -9.84 -19.37
CA VAL A 97 -22.98 -10.89 -19.31
C VAL A 97 -23.70 -12.23 -19.27
N ALA A 98 -23.39 -13.10 -20.23
CA ALA A 98 -23.92 -14.45 -20.28
C ALA A 98 -23.25 -15.31 -19.20
N ILE A 99 -24.06 -16.09 -18.48
CA ILE A 99 -23.59 -17.14 -17.58
C ILE A 99 -23.82 -18.49 -18.24
N GLN A 100 -23.16 -19.51 -17.71
CA GLN A 100 -23.38 -20.89 -18.16
C GLN A 100 -24.26 -21.60 -17.13
N ARG A 101 -24.99 -22.64 -17.57
CA ARG A 101 -25.65 -23.62 -16.70
C ARG A 101 -24.93 -24.96 -16.77
N ALA A 102 -25.12 -25.77 -15.74
CA ALA A 102 -24.68 -27.16 -15.77
C ALA A 102 -25.35 -27.88 -16.96
N THR A 103 -24.67 -28.88 -17.51
CA THR A 103 -25.17 -29.68 -18.64
C THR A 103 -25.44 -31.13 -18.25
N THR A 104 -24.70 -31.65 -17.27
CA THR A 104 -24.88 -33.02 -16.75
C THR A 104 -25.27 -33.02 -15.28
N ALA A 105 -24.74 -32.07 -14.50
CA ALA A 105 -25.10 -31.90 -13.10
C ALA A 105 -26.18 -30.83 -12.96
N THR A 106 -26.27 -30.17 -11.80
CA THR A 106 -27.31 -29.15 -11.56
C THR A 106 -26.75 -27.84 -11.05
N HIS A 107 -25.61 -27.84 -10.36
CA HIS A 107 -25.06 -26.66 -9.69
C HIS A 107 -23.85 -26.12 -10.43
N MET A 108 -23.85 -24.83 -10.70
CA MET A 108 -22.68 -24.13 -11.22
C MET A 108 -22.60 -22.70 -10.69
N ILE A 109 -21.38 -22.25 -10.46
CA ILE A 109 -21.07 -20.89 -10.03
C ILE A 109 -20.28 -20.22 -11.14
N THR A 110 -20.72 -19.04 -11.57
CA THR A 110 -20.02 -18.20 -12.54
C THR A 110 -19.51 -16.95 -11.82
N SER A 111 -18.21 -16.69 -11.89
CA SER A 111 -17.62 -15.43 -11.46
C SER A 111 -17.78 -14.40 -12.57
N ILE A 112 -18.30 -13.23 -12.23
CA ILE A 112 -18.36 -12.07 -13.12
C ILE A 112 -17.13 -11.23 -12.81
N THR A 113 -16.37 -10.92 -13.85
CA THR A 113 -15.06 -10.28 -13.74
C THR A 113 -14.95 -9.05 -14.63
N VAL A 114 -13.98 -8.20 -14.34
CA VAL A 114 -13.36 -7.34 -15.35
C VAL A 114 -12.06 -8.02 -15.77
N ASP A 115 -11.88 -8.29 -17.06
CA ASP A 115 -10.71 -8.98 -17.60
C ASP A 115 -9.53 -8.02 -17.87
N GLU A 116 -8.43 -8.58 -18.36
CA GLU A 116 -7.19 -7.84 -18.63
C GLU A 116 -7.37 -6.71 -19.66
N SER A 117 -8.41 -6.78 -20.49
CA SER A 117 -8.70 -5.75 -21.49
C SER A 117 -9.54 -4.59 -20.95
N GLY A 118 -9.96 -4.67 -19.68
CA GLY A 118 -10.88 -3.72 -19.07
C GLY A 118 -12.34 -3.95 -19.48
N ALA A 119 -12.70 -5.18 -19.85
CA ALA A 119 -14.05 -5.54 -20.27
C ALA A 119 -14.74 -6.50 -19.28
N LEU A 120 -16.07 -6.50 -19.26
CA LEU A 120 -16.84 -7.46 -18.48
C LEU A 120 -16.72 -8.85 -19.08
N ALA A 121 -16.43 -9.84 -18.23
CA ALA A 121 -16.33 -11.24 -18.63
C ALA A 121 -17.01 -12.16 -17.59
N ALA A 122 -17.32 -13.38 -18.03
CA ALA A 122 -17.80 -14.45 -17.17
C ALA A 122 -16.81 -15.61 -17.19
N VAL A 123 -16.44 -16.08 -16.00
CA VAL A 123 -15.64 -17.28 -15.81
C VAL A 123 -16.56 -18.32 -15.18
N ALA A 124 -16.78 -19.44 -15.86
CA ALA A 124 -17.59 -20.52 -15.32
C ALA A 124 -16.76 -21.47 -14.46
N GLY A 125 -17.31 -21.87 -13.31
CA GLY A 125 -16.80 -22.97 -12.50
C GLY A 125 -17.08 -24.34 -13.13
N THR A 126 -16.63 -25.39 -12.45
CA THR A 126 -16.96 -26.76 -12.83
C THR A 126 -18.34 -27.14 -12.29
N GLU A 127 -19.17 -27.78 -13.11
CA GLU A 127 -20.49 -28.25 -12.69
C GLU A 127 -20.40 -29.27 -11.54
N GLY A 128 -21.38 -29.25 -10.62
CA GLY A 128 -21.46 -30.15 -9.48
C GLY A 128 -22.89 -30.50 -9.10
N SER A 129 -23.03 -31.46 -8.19
CA SER A 129 -24.34 -31.91 -7.68
C SER A 129 -24.84 -31.08 -6.50
N THR A 130 -23.97 -30.30 -5.87
CA THR A 130 -24.25 -29.37 -4.76
C THR A 130 -23.32 -28.16 -4.85
N PHE A 131 -23.70 -27.03 -4.27
CA PHE A 131 -22.77 -25.89 -4.13
C PHE A 131 -21.66 -26.19 -3.11
N THR A 132 -20.48 -25.63 -3.36
CA THR A 132 -19.36 -25.57 -2.42
C THR A 132 -18.69 -24.20 -2.52
N GLU A 133 -18.06 -23.74 -1.44
CA GLU A 133 -17.25 -22.52 -1.46
C GLU A 133 -15.81 -22.79 -1.93
N GLN A 134 -15.41 -24.06 -2.06
CA GLN A 134 -14.06 -24.43 -2.46
C GLN A 134 -13.83 -24.06 -3.93
N ARG A 135 -12.92 -23.11 -4.17
CA ARG A 135 -12.56 -22.69 -5.53
C ARG A 135 -11.97 -23.84 -6.35
N GLY A 136 -12.35 -23.87 -7.63
CA GLY A 136 -11.93 -24.89 -8.61
C GLY A 136 -12.54 -26.28 -8.40
N SER A 137 -13.35 -26.49 -7.36
CA SER A 137 -14.07 -27.76 -7.15
C SER A 137 -15.38 -27.81 -7.93
N ALA A 138 -15.88 -29.02 -8.20
CA ALA A 138 -17.20 -29.22 -8.78
C ALA A 138 -18.28 -28.57 -7.90
N GLY A 139 -19.13 -27.73 -8.50
CA GLY A 139 -20.15 -26.93 -7.82
C GLY A 139 -19.60 -25.71 -7.07
N GLY A 140 -18.30 -25.44 -7.20
CA GLY A 140 -17.61 -24.32 -6.57
C GLY A 140 -17.33 -23.14 -7.51
N PRO A 141 -16.97 -21.97 -6.96
CA PRO A 141 -16.53 -20.85 -7.78
C PRO A 141 -15.25 -21.21 -8.55
N PRO A 142 -15.04 -20.67 -9.76
CA PRO A 142 -13.79 -20.86 -10.48
C PRO A 142 -12.63 -20.12 -9.81
N PHE A 143 -11.41 -20.52 -10.16
CA PHE A 143 -10.29 -19.59 -10.14
C PHE A 143 -10.42 -18.63 -11.34
N ILE A 144 -10.23 -17.34 -11.11
CA ILE A 144 -10.24 -16.33 -12.19
C ILE A 144 -8.82 -16.11 -12.74
N PRO A 145 -8.65 -15.52 -13.94
CA PRO A 145 -7.33 -15.13 -14.44
C PRO A 145 -6.60 -14.17 -13.49
N VAL A 146 -5.27 -14.21 -13.47
CA VAL A 146 -4.43 -13.35 -12.60
C VAL A 146 -4.53 -11.86 -12.97
N ASP A 147 -4.87 -11.57 -14.22
CA ASP A 147 -5.07 -10.22 -14.76
C ASP A 147 -6.55 -9.83 -14.82
N SER A 148 -7.38 -10.38 -13.95
CA SER A 148 -8.79 -10.02 -13.81
C SER A 148 -9.09 -9.53 -12.40
N ILE A 149 -10.28 -8.97 -12.19
CA ILE A 149 -10.83 -8.72 -10.86
C ILE A 149 -12.23 -9.36 -10.76
N GLU A 150 -12.57 -9.95 -9.61
CA GLU A 150 -13.92 -10.47 -9.38
C GLU A 150 -14.85 -9.35 -8.89
N ILE A 151 -15.97 -9.10 -9.57
CA ILE A 151 -16.96 -8.09 -9.16
C ILE A 151 -18.23 -8.70 -8.57
N GLY A 152 -18.43 -10.00 -8.74
CA GLY A 152 -19.56 -10.75 -8.19
C GLY A 152 -19.57 -12.21 -8.64
N GLN A 153 -20.49 -12.98 -8.09
CA GLN A 153 -20.76 -14.36 -8.50
C GLN A 153 -22.25 -14.56 -8.78
N VAL A 154 -22.56 -15.46 -9.71
CA VAL A 154 -23.90 -15.93 -10.02
C VAL A 154 -23.96 -17.43 -9.78
N ARG A 155 -24.93 -17.89 -8.98
CA ARG A 155 -25.05 -19.29 -8.55
C ARG A 155 -26.37 -19.89 -9.03
N VAL A 156 -26.28 -20.85 -9.95
CA VAL A 156 -27.45 -21.51 -10.54
C VAL A 156 -27.49 -22.99 -10.19
N SER A 157 -28.68 -23.51 -9.88
CA SER A 157 -28.92 -24.89 -9.44
C SER A 157 -29.89 -25.64 -10.37
N SER A 158 -29.82 -25.37 -11.68
CA SER A 158 -30.64 -25.96 -12.72
C SER A 158 -29.84 -26.04 -14.02
N ASP A 159 -30.00 -27.14 -14.75
CA ASP A 159 -29.49 -27.41 -16.10
C ASP A 159 -30.41 -26.85 -17.21
N VAL A 160 -31.64 -26.46 -16.86
CA VAL A 160 -32.60 -25.86 -17.80
C VAL A 160 -32.38 -24.36 -17.92
N ALA A 161 -32.29 -23.87 -19.16
CA ALA A 161 -32.24 -22.45 -19.50
C ALA A 161 -33.41 -21.67 -18.90
N ALA A 162 -33.11 -20.63 -18.13
CA ALA A 162 -34.10 -19.82 -17.42
C ALA A 162 -33.51 -18.46 -17.03
N PRO A 163 -34.35 -17.44 -16.77
CA PRO A 163 -33.86 -16.17 -16.24
C PRO A 163 -33.14 -16.35 -14.91
N VAL A 164 -32.06 -15.59 -14.70
CA VAL A 164 -31.37 -15.51 -13.41
C VAL A 164 -32.24 -14.71 -12.43
N SER A 165 -32.30 -15.13 -11.17
CA SER A 165 -32.94 -14.38 -10.09
C SER A 165 -31.91 -13.53 -9.34
N ASP A 166 -32.29 -12.37 -8.82
CA ASP A 166 -31.41 -11.56 -7.94
C ASP A 166 -30.96 -12.32 -6.69
N THR A 167 -31.72 -13.32 -6.24
CA THR A 167 -31.33 -14.20 -5.12
C THR A 167 -30.19 -15.16 -5.45
N GLN A 168 -29.83 -15.27 -6.73
CA GLN A 168 -28.72 -16.06 -7.23
C GLN A 168 -27.45 -15.22 -7.43
N ILE A 169 -27.48 -13.92 -7.12
CA ILE A 169 -26.39 -12.97 -7.34
C ILE A 169 -25.74 -12.60 -6.00
N TYR A 170 -24.41 -12.68 -5.95
CA TYR A 170 -23.62 -12.49 -4.74
C TYR A 170 -22.53 -11.44 -5.00
N GLN A 171 -22.54 -10.35 -4.24
CA GLN A 171 -21.56 -9.25 -4.32
C GLN A 171 -21.12 -8.78 -2.93
N VAL A 172 -20.74 -9.72 -2.06
CA VAL A 172 -20.20 -9.37 -0.73
C VAL A 172 -18.70 -9.12 -0.86
N VAL A 173 -18.25 -7.92 -0.47
CA VAL A 173 -16.84 -7.52 -0.48
C VAL A 173 -15.97 -8.52 0.31
N GLY A 174 -14.84 -8.93 -0.26
CA GLY A 174 -13.90 -9.87 0.35
C GLY A 174 -14.32 -11.34 0.23
N LEU A 175 -15.53 -11.65 -0.24
CA LEU A 175 -16.00 -13.02 -0.47
C LEU A 175 -16.29 -13.30 -1.94
N HIS A 176 -17.06 -12.41 -2.58
CA HIS A 176 -17.54 -12.56 -3.96
C HIS A 176 -17.17 -11.34 -4.82
N GLN A 177 -16.51 -10.34 -4.22
CA GLN A 177 -16.16 -9.08 -4.87
C GLN A 177 -14.84 -8.57 -4.30
N GLU A 178 -13.93 -8.24 -5.20
CA GLU A 178 -12.66 -7.60 -4.92
C GLU A 178 -12.81 -6.10 -5.04
N ARG A 179 -12.63 -5.39 -3.92
CA ARG A 179 -12.53 -3.93 -3.91
C ARG A 179 -11.08 -3.48 -3.79
N TYR A 180 -10.77 -2.32 -4.36
CA TYR A 180 -9.43 -1.75 -4.27
C TYR A 180 -9.07 -1.29 -2.86
N ASP A 181 -10.07 -0.89 -2.06
CA ASP A 181 -9.93 -0.31 -0.72
C ASP A 181 -10.14 -1.34 0.41
N ALA A 182 -10.21 -2.63 0.08
CA ALA A 182 -10.45 -3.70 1.02
C ALA A 182 -9.52 -4.91 0.78
N PRO A 183 -8.99 -5.53 1.85
CA PRO A 183 -8.95 -5.02 3.22
C PRO A 183 -8.12 -3.74 3.33
N VAL A 184 -8.26 -3.01 4.43
CA VAL A 184 -7.45 -1.81 4.68
C VAL A 184 -5.98 -2.18 4.82
N TRP A 185 -5.08 -1.26 4.49
CA TRP A 185 -3.64 -1.45 4.59
C TRP A 185 -2.95 -0.23 5.20
N GLU A 186 -1.75 -0.47 5.69
CA GLU A 186 -0.77 0.55 6.06
C GLU A 186 0.41 0.47 5.09
N SER A 187 1.11 1.60 4.93
CA SER A 187 2.29 1.69 4.06
C SER A 187 3.51 1.99 4.90
N ASP A 188 4.59 1.25 4.65
CA ASP A 188 5.91 1.56 5.20
C ASP A 188 6.79 2.17 4.10
N PRO A 189 6.92 3.50 4.06
CA PRO A 189 7.75 4.17 3.06
C PRO A 189 9.25 3.92 3.28
N THR A 190 9.67 3.43 4.44
CA THR A 190 11.10 3.22 4.77
C THR A 190 11.67 2.05 3.97
N VAL A 191 10.92 0.95 3.94
CA VAL A 191 11.29 -0.30 3.23
C VAL A 191 10.52 -0.49 1.94
N GLY A 192 9.51 0.35 1.66
CA GLY A 192 8.71 0.27 0.44
C GLY A 192 7.68 -0.86 0.47
N GLU A 193 7.03 -1.05 1.62
CA GLU A 193 6.10 -2.15 1.84
C GLU A 193 4.65 -1.68 2.06
N VAL A 194 3.72 -2.59 1.82
CA VAL A 194 2.29 -2.46 2.15
C VAL A 194 1.88 -3.63 3.01
N HIS A 195 1.23 -3.33 4.13
CA HIS A 195 0.80 -4.28 5.15
C HIS A 195 -0.72 -4.28 5.22
N PHE A 196 -1.36 -5.32 4.68
CA PHE A 196 -2.81 -5.47 4.76
C PHE A 196 -3.24 -5.97 6.14
N ALA A 197 -4.39 -5.50 6.62
CA ALA A 197 -4.96 -5.91 7.91
C ALA A 197 -5.36 -7.41 7.95
N THR A 198 -5.61 -8.01 6.79
CA THR A 198 -5.90 -9.44 6.62
C THR A 198 -5.34 -9.93 5.30
N GLU A 199 -5.05 -11.23 5.20
CA GLU A 199 -4.59 -11.87 3.95
C GLU A 199 -5.54 -11.57 2.79
N LEU A 200 -4.97 -11.21 1.63
CA LEU A 200 -5.72 -11.04 0.40
C LEU A 200 -6.25 -12.39 -0.10
N PRO A 201 -7.55 -12.49 -0.47
CA PRO A 201 -8.12 -13.74 -0.96
C PRO A 201 -7.37 -14.30 -2.17
N LYS A 202 -6.89 -15.55 -2.05
CA LYS A 202 -6.16 -16.29 -3.11
C LYS A 202 -7.09 -16.89 -4.15
N ILE A 203 -7.80 -16.04 -4.88
CA ILE A 203 -8.91 -16.43 -5.77
C ILE A 203 -8.53 -16.55 -7.24
N HIS A 204 -7.30 -16.20 -7.60
CA HIS A 204 -6.82 -16.26 -8.97
C HIS A 204 -6.13 -17.59 -9.26
N THR A 205 -5.98 -17.87 -10.55
CA THR A 205 -5.32 -19.08 -11.06
C THR A 205 -3.92 -19.21 -10.46
N GLY A 206 -3.59 -20.41 -9.97
CA GLY A 206 -2.37 -20.64 -9.20
C GLY A 206 -2.51 -20.37 -7.71
N ASN A 207 -3.73 -20.11 -7.22
CA ASN A 207 -4.00 -19.81 -5.81
C ASN A 207 -3.22 -18.58 -5.33
N VAL A 208 -3.27 -17.52 -6.13
CA VAL A 208 -2.64 -16.23 -5.85
C VAL A 208 -3.70 -15.17 -5.61
N ALA A 209 -3.32 -14.13 -4.87
CA ALA A 209 -4.15 -12.96 -4.62
C ALA A 209 -4.19 -12.03 -5.84
N LYS A 210 -5.11 -11.07 -5.81
CA LYS A 210 -5.10 -9.94 -6.74
C LYS A 210 -3.78 -9.19 -6.69
N LYS A 211 -3.46 -8.51 -7.79
CA LYS A 211 -2.28 -7.66 -7.86
C LYS A 211 -2.39 -6.47 -6.92
N VAL A 212 -1.25 -6.07 -6.35
CA VAL A 212 -1.09 -4.82 -5.62
C VAL A 212 -0.11 -3.98 -6.39
N SER A 213 -0.53 -2.79 -6.81
CA SER A 213 0.31 -1.90 -7.60
C SER A 213 0.73 -0.67 -6.82
N VAL A 214 1.94 -0.20 -7.08
CA VAL A 214 2.46 1.03 -6.49
C VAL A 214 3.17 1.85 -7.55
N ARG A 215 3.05 3.18 -7.43
CA ARG A 215 3.92 4.14 -8.08
C ARG A 215 4.28 5.22 -7.06
N GLY A 216 5.33 5.97 -7.33
CA GLY A 216 5.68 7.06 -6.43
C GLY A 216 7.03 7.64 -6.75
N TYR A 217 7.70 8.13 -5.72
CA TYR A 217 8.98 8.79 -5.87
C TYR A 217 9.99 8.24 -4.89
N THR A 218 11.23 8.06 -5.31
CA THR A 218 12.36 7.82 -4.40
C THR A 218 13.09 9.14 -4.13
N PRO A 219 13.58 9.37 -2.90
CA PRO A 219 14.29 10.59 -2.56
C PRO A 219 15.67 10.65 -3.24
N ILE A 220 16.01 11.83 -3.78
CA ILE A 220 17.36 12.15 -4.22
C ILE A 220 18.07 12.85 -3.06
N PHE A 221 19.07 12.19 -2.51
CA PHE A 221 19.82 12.67 -1.36
C PHE A 221 20.92 13.66 -1.77
N ALA A 222 21.04 14.75 -1.02
CA ALA A 222 22.18 15.66 -1.09
C ALA A 222 22.86 15.79 0.28
N GLU A 223 24.18 15.89 0.28
CA GLU A 223 24.98 16.06 1.49
C GLU A 223 24.75 17.43 2.14
N LEU A 224 24.70 17.44 3.48
CA LEU A 224 24.79 18.63 4.32
C LEU A 224 26.25 18.82 4.78
N PRO A 225 27.04 19.69 4.13
CA PRO A 225 28.50 19.72 4.31
C PRO A 225 28.97 20.28 5.67
N ARG A 226 28.08 20.91 6.45
CA ARG A 226 28.39 21.53 7.75
C ARG A 226 27.31 21.20 8.76
N ALA A 227 27.08 19.91 8.99
CA ALA A 227 26.19 19.42 10.02
C ALA A 227 26.97 18.75 11.15
N SER A 228 26.49 18.87 12.38
CA SER A 228 27.09 18.25 13.56
C SER A 228 26.01 17.73 14.52
N ALA A 229 26.44 16.87 15.45
CA ALA A 229 25.62 16.36 16.56
C ALA A 229 24.29 15.73 16.09
N TRP A 230 24.36 14.82 15.11
CA TRP A 230 23.21 13.99 14.75
C TRP A 230 22.78 13.15 15.96
N VAL A 231 21.49 13.19 16.25
CA VAL A 231 20.81 12.35 17.24
C VAL A 231 19.66 11.67 16.51
N PRO A 232 19.59 10.33 16.47
CA PRO A 232 18.48 9.60 15.84
C PRO A 232 17.18 9.76 16.64
N ALA A 233 16.05 9.46 16.00
CA ALA A 233 14.75 9.34 16.65
C ALA A 233 14.62 7.93 17.25
N GLU A 234 14.59 7.81 18.57
CA GLU A 234 14.47 6.53 19.27
C GLU A 234 13.32 6.55 20.28
N THR A 235 12.71 5.39 20.54
CA THR A 235 11.77 5.24 21.66
C THR A 235 12.55 5.17 22.97
N SER A 236 12.21 6.08 23.86
CA SER A 236 12.66 6.04 25.26
C SER A 236 11.62 5.31 26.11
N HIS A 237 12.13 4.53 27.07
CA HIS A 237 11.32 3.87 28.09
C HIS A 237 11.58 4.51 29.46
N SER A 238 10.51 4.86 30.17
CA SER A 238 10.60 5.35 31.54
C SER A 238 9.78 4.46 32.48
N VAL A 239 10.33 4.22 33.67
CA VAL A 239 9.70 3.40 34.72
C VAL A 239 9.38 4.31 35.89
N ASN A 240 8.11 4.37 36.26
CA ASN A 240 7.64 5.05 37.47
C ASN A 240 7.06 4.01 38.43
N SER A 241 7.31 4.20 39.72
CA SER A 241 6.79 3.34 40.78
C SER A 241 5.94 4.13 41.78
N THR A 242 4.88 3.52 42.27
CA THR A 242 4.08 4.03 43.40
C THR A 242 4.17 3.03 44.54
N GLU A 243 4.61 3.49 45.71
CA GLU A 243 4.56 2.68 46.93
C GLU A 243 3.11 2.58 47.43
N ILE A 244 2.70 1.36 47.75
CA ILE A 244 1.42 1.04 48.40
C ILE A 244 1.72 0.33 49.73
N TYR A 245 0.78 0.34 50.66
CA TYR A 245 0.97 -0.18 52.01
C TYR A 245 1.47 -1.65 52.09
N ASN A 246 1.41 -2.42 51.00
CA ASN A 246 1.91 -3.79 50.88
C ASN A 246 2.79 -4.06 49.64
N GLY A 247 3.46 -3.05 49.07
CA GLY A 247 4.40 -3.28 47.96
C GLY A 247 4.60 -2.09 47.03
N THR A 248 5.06 -2.37 45.81
CA THR A 248 5.36 -1.36 44.80
C THR A 248 4.63 -1.68 43.51
N LEU A 249 3.82 -0.75 43.01
CA LEU A 249 3.20 -0.85 41.69
C LEU A 249 4.11 -0.16 40.66
N GLY A 250 4.61 -0.92 39.70
CA GLY A 250 5.39 -0.39 38.58
C GLY A 250 4.50 0.02 37.41
N SER A 251 4.86 1.10 36.73
CA SER A 251 4.29 1.53 35.46
C SER A 251 5.43 1.81 34.48
N VAL A 252 5.21 1.48 33.21
CA VAL A 252 6.17 1.75 32.14
C VAL A 252 5.47 2.62 31.10
N SER A 253 6.13 3.71 30.69
CA SER A 253 5.72 4.51 29.53
C SER A 253 6.77 4.44 28.44
N ARG A 254 6.31 4.53 27.19
CA ARG A 254 7.14 4.61 25.98
C ARG A 254 6.84 5.91 25.24
N SER A 255 7.88 6.59 24.75
CA SER A 255 7.73 7.82 23.97
C SER A 255 8.78 7.90 22.87
N LEU A 256 8.34 8.14 21.64
CA LEU A 256 9.20 8.40 20.49
C LEU A 256 9.84 9.79 20.62
N GLY A 257 11.17 9.83 20.60
CA GLY A 257 11.94 11.07 20.54
C GLY A 257 12.01 11.65 19.12
N GLN A 258 12.41 12.92 19.02
CA GLN A 258 12.72 13.55 17.73
C GLN A 258 14.20 13.35 17.39
N ALA A 259 14.50 13.20 16.10
CA ALA A 259 15.90 13.30 15.67
C ALA A 259 16.33 14.78 15.64
N SER A 260 17.62 15.05 15.76
CA SER A 260 18.13 16.44 15.74
C SER A 260 19.56 16.54 15.22
N PHE A 261 19.92 17.72 14.77
CA PHE A 261 21.29 18.08 14.39
C PHE A 261 21.46 19.60 14.38
N THR A 262 22.71 20.06 14.36
CA THR A 262 23.03 21.48 14.11
C THR A 262 23.59 21.64 12.70
N TYR A 263 23.07 22.60 11.95
CA TYR A 263 23.56 22.97 10.62
C TYR A 263 24.15 24.38 10.61
N TYR A 264 25.34 24.54 10.04
CA TYR A 264 26.04 25.82 9.91
C TYR A 264 25.96 26.34 8.47
N GLY A 265 24.73 26.70 8.06
CA GLY A 265 24.39 27.22 6.74
C GLY A 265 24.38 28.75 6.65
N GLU A 266 23.78 29.27 5.60
CA GLU A 266 23.60 30.70 5.38
C GLU A 266 22.43 31.25 6.22
N GLY A 267 21.45 30.38 6.53
CA GLY A 267 20.30 30.71 7.39
C GLY A 267 19.34 31.76 6.81
N ASN A 268 19.55 32.22 5.58
CA ASN A 268 18.67 33.15 4.88
C ASN A 268 17.66 32.39 3.99
N ALA A 269 16.76 33.11 3.30
CA ALA A 269 15.71 32.48 2.49
C ALA A 269 16.22 31.72 1.24
N ASN A 270 17.48 31.91 0.85
CA ASN A 270 18.09 31.20 -0.28
C ASN A 270 18.76 29.90 0.15
N ASP A 271 18.95 29.68 1.45
CA ASP A 271 19.52 28.46 1.99
C ASP A 271 18.60 27.27 1.67
N PRO A 272 19.11 26.21 1.00
CA PRO A 272 18.27 25.15 0.45
C PRO A 272 17.55 24.35 1.53
N LEU A 273 18.17 24.12 2.69
CA LEU A 273 17.54 23.38 3.79
C LEU A 273 16.50 24.25 4.50
N VAL A 274 16.81 25.54 4.69
CA VAL A 274 15.87 26.54 5.24
C VAL A 274 14.57 26.62 4.45
N ARG A 275 14.64 26.56 3.11
CA ARG A 275 13.47 26.61 2.24
C ARG A 275 12.54 25.41 2.42
N LEU A 276 13.04 24.32 2.98
CA LEU A 276 12.30 23.10 3.25
C LEU A 276 11.79 23.02 4.70
N LYS A 277 11.83 24.13 5.45
CA LYS A 277 11.23 24.20 6.78
C LYS A 277 9.77 23.73 6.74
N ASN A 278 9.38 22.94 7.74
CA ASN A 278 8.06 22.33 7.93
C ASN A 278 7.66 21.33 6.83
N GLN A 279 8.59 20.91 5.97
CA GLN A 279 8.36 19.79 5.06
C GLN A 279 8.72 18.47 5.74
N ARG A 280 7.98 17.40 5.41
CA ARG A 280 8.34 16.03 5.77
C ARG A 280 9.40 15.52 4.78
N LEU A 281 10.55 15.08 5.28
CA LEU A 281 11.74 14.76 4.47
C LEU A 281 12.48 13.56 5.05
N TRP A 282 13.19 12.84 4.19
CA TRP A 282 14.20 11.89 4.63
C TRP A 282 15.51 12.55 5.04
N PHE A 283 16.09 12.05 6.12
CA PHE A 283 17.46 12.31 6.55
C PHE A 283 18.22 11.00 6.61
N ARG A 284 19.37 10.95 5.93
CA ARG A 284 20.22 9.76 5.87
C ARG A 284 21.56 10.04 6.51
N TRP A 285 21.90 9.30 7.56
CA TRP A 285 23.12 9.50 8.31
C TRP A 285 24.05 8.30 8.24
N TYR A 286 25.33 8.57 8.01
CA TYR A 286 26.41 7.61 7.97
C TYR A 286 27.39 7.93 9.10
N GLN A 287 27.78 6.90 9.87
CA GLN A 287 28.86 7.03 10.84
C GLN A 287 30.22 7.24 10.15
N ASP A 288 30.42 6.57 9.01
CA ASP A 288 31.58 6.72 8.14
C ASP A 288 31.10 6.80 6.69
N ARG A 289 31.34 7.93 6.02
CA ARG A 289 30.85 8.19 4.66
C ARG A 289 31.34 7.18 3.62
N ASN A 290 32.41 6.45 3.93
CA ASN A 290 33.03 5.47 3.05
C ASN A 290 32.47 4.06 3.23
N ARG A 291 31.50 3.87 4.14
CA ARG A 291 30.88 2.57 4.41
C ARG A 291 29.41 2.59 4.03
N SER A 292 28.88 1.40 3.75
CA SER A 292 27.47 1.16 3.42
C SER A 292 26.51 1.44 4.59
N PRO A 293 26.83 1.02 5.84
CA PRO A 293 25.88 1.14 6.93
C PRO A 293 25.46 2.57 7.19
N HIS A 294 24.15 2.75 7.31
CA HIS A 294 23.54 4.06 7.47
C HIS A 294 22.22 3.94 8.22
N SER A 295 21.74 5.09 8.68
CA SER A 295 20.44 5.20 9.33
C SER A 295 19.55 6.15 8.52
N LEU A 296 18.24 5.88 8.50
CA LEU A 296 17.22 6.68 7.82
C LEU A 296 16.17 7.15 8.80
N THR A 297 15.84 8.44 8.74
CA THR A 297 14.77 9.04 9.53
C THR A 297 13.86 9.86 8.64
N LEU A 298 12.56 9.57 8.68
CA LEU A 298 11.54 10.39 8.05
C LEU A 298 10.85 11.26 9.10
N GLY A 299 10.73 12.56 8.83
CA GLY A 299 9.94 13.42 9.70
C GLY A 299 9.87 14.86 9.24
N ILE A 300 9.09 15.66 9.97
CA ILE A 300 8.89 17.08 9.66
C ILE A 300 10.09 17.88 10.16
N LEU A 301 10.73 18.64 9.27
CA LEU A 301 11.88 19.48 9.56
C LEU A 301 11.48 20.77 10.29
N GLY A 302 11.78 20.84 11.59
CA GLY A 302 11.74 22.06 12.39
C GLY A 302 13.08 22.80 12.35
N ILE A 303 13.04 24.13 12.23
CA ILE A 303 14.25 24.98 12.18
C ILE A 303 14.14 26.16 13.17
N GLY A 304 15.12 26.24 14.06
CA GLY A 304 15.46 27.42 14.87
C GLY A 304 16.80 28.02 14.45
N ARG A 305 16.93 29.35 14.39
CA ARG A 305 18.16 30.03 13.90
C ARG A 305 18.69 31.00 14.94
N THR A 306 20.01 31.05 15.06
CA THR A 306 20.73 32.03 15.86
C THR A 306 21.81 32.69 15.00
N TYR A 307 21.90 34.01 15.06
CA TYR A 307 22.86 34.83 14.30
C TYR A 307 23.86 35.48 15.26
N PRO A 308 24.84 34.72 15.79
CA PRO A 308 25.86 35.28 16.68
C PRO A 308 26.76 36.26 15.93
N ALA A 309 27.20 37.32 16.61
CA ALA A 309 28.15 38.26 16.04
C ALA A 309 29.55 37.64 15.98
N GLY A 310 30.17 37.61 14.80
CA GLY A 310 31.54 37.12 14.61
C GLY A 310 31.69 35.59 14.55
N ASP A 311 30.60 34.85 14.40
CA ASP A 311 30.58 33.38 14.34
C ASP A 311 29.59 32.88 13.27
N HIS A 312 29.57 31.57 12.99
CA HIS A 312 28.67 30.96 12.03
C HIS A 312 27.20 31.02 12.49
N VAL A 313 26.28 31.09 11.52
CA VAL A 313 24.85 30.98 11.80
C VAL A 313 24.56 29.57 12.30
N ASN A 314 23.96 29.47 13.48
CA ASN A 314 23.59 28.19 14.08
C ASN A 314 22.14 27.88 13.76
N ILE A 315 21.91 26.81 12.99
CA ILE A 315 20.58 26.35 12.60
C ILE A 315 20.32 25.06 13.36
N ALA A 316 19.56 25.15 14.46
CA ALA A 316 19.12 23.98 15.21
C ALA A 316 17.97 23.31 14.45
N CYS A 317 18.22 22.09 13.99
CA CYS A 317 17.28 21.29 13.23
C CYS A 317 16.68 20.19 14.12
N THR A 318 15.37 20.04 14.04
CA THR A 318 14.62 18.93 14.63
C THR A 318 13.88 18.19 13.54
N VAL A 319 13.77 16.87 13.66
CA VAL A 319 13.02 16.02 12.74
C VAL A 319 11.96 15.32 13.57
N SER A 320 10.72 15.80 13.45
CA SER A 320 9.57 15.23 14.13
C SER A 320 9.15 13.96 13.39
N ALA A 321 9.67 12.81 13.83
CA ALA A 321 9.45 11.52 13.21
C ALA A 321 8.16 10.85 13.71
N GLU A 322 7.53 10.06 12.85
CA GLU A 322 6.35 9.25 13.18
C GLU A 322 6.73 7.79 13.52
N GLN A 323 7.96 7.40 13.19
CA GLN A 323 8.55 6.10 13.47
C GLN A 323 10.00 6.30 13.96
N GLU A 324 10.58 5.25 14.53
CA GLU A 324 11.99 5.25 14.92
C GLU A 324 12.90 5.37 13.69
N THR A 325 14.12 5.85 13.92
CA THR A 325 15.19 5.77 12.94
C THR A 325 15.46 4.30 12.59
N ALA A 326 15.45 3.97 11.31
CA ALA A 326 15.76 2.64 10.82
C ALA A 326 17.24 2.53 10.44
N ASP A 327 17.91 1.47 10.88
CA ASP A 327 19.31 1.18 10.58
C ASP A 327 19.43 0.15 9.44
N PHE A 328 20.37 0.40 8.54
CA PHE A 328 20.65 -0.40 7.35
C PHE A 328 22.14 -0.79 7.32
N GLU A 329 22.43 -2.01 6.88
CA GLU A 329 23.81 -2.54 6.73
C GLU A 329 24.35 -2.40 5.30
#